data_AF-A0A9E5FYV3-F1
#
_entry.id   AF-A0A9E5FYV3-F1
#
_cell.length_a   1.000
_cell.length_b   1.000
_cell.length_c   1.000
_cell.angle_alpha   90.00
_cell.angle_beta   90.00
_cell.angle_gamma   90.00
#
_symmetry.space_group_name_H-M   'P 1'
#
loop_
_entity.id
_entity.type
_entity.pdbx_description
1 polymer ?
#
loop_
_entity_poly.entity_id
_entity_poly.type
_entity_poly.pdbx_seq_one_letter_code
_entity_poly.pdbx_strand_id
1 'polypeptide(L)'
;APSMAQWGVIPSFGVDLAPIVTDYERRRQMVVDAFAGVTTVPRPGGAFYAFVEVPKRLGITGHEFVEQAIANRVLVIPGNVFSRRDTHFRISFATRPDKLAEGLAILRGLMTA
;
A
#
# COMPACT_ATOMS: atom_id res chain seq x y z
N ALA A 1 16.65 16.66 -20.77
CA ALA A 1 15.45 16.73 -19.90
C ALA A 1 14.59 17.92 -20.32
N PRO A 2 13.24 17.88 -20.20
CA PRO A 2 12.38 18.99 -20.58
C PRO A 2 12.73 20.27 -19.83
N SER A 3 12.97 21.38 -20.54
CA SER A 3 13.42 22.65 -19.94
C SER A 3 12.45 23.17 -18.87
N MET A 4 11.14 23.05 -19.11
CA MET A 4 10.11 23.46 -18.15
C MET A 4 10.18 22.68 -16.83
N ALA A 5 10.49 21.38 -16.87
CA ALA A 5 10.64 20.57 -15.66
C ALA A 5 11.93 20.91 -14.89
N GLN A 6 13.00 21.26 -15.60
CA GLN A 6 14.24 21.73 -14.98
C GLN A 6 14.02 23.06 -14.23
N TRP A 7 13.26 23.99 -14.83
CA TRP A 7 12.89 25.23 -14.14
C TRP A 7 11.94 24.99 -12.96
N GLY A 8 10.97 24.08 -13.12
CA GLY A 8 10.00 23.76 -12.07
C GLY A 8 10.58 23.06 -10.85
N VAL A 9 11.71 22.36 -10.96
CA VAL A 9 12.34 21.66 -9.83
C VAL A 9 13.25 22.57 -8.98
N ILE A 10 13.75 23.68 -9.53
CA ILE A 10 14.61 24.63 -8.77
C ILE A 10 14.00 25.01 -7.40
N PRO A 11 12.72 25.41 -7.28
CA PRO A 11 12.15 25.75 -5.98
C PRO A 11 11.96 24.55 -5.05
N SER A 12 11.91 23.31 -5.56
CA SER A 12 11.66 22.13 -4.71
C SER A 12 12.83 21.79 -3.80
N PHE A 13 14.06 22.20 -4.15
CA PHE A 13 15.24 22.02 -3.31
C PHE A 13 15.17 22.76 -1.98
N GLY A 14 14.33 23.80 -1.86
CA GLY A 14 14.10 24.54 -0.62
C GLY A 14 12.91 24.03 0.21
N VAL A 15 12.22 22.98 -0.23
CA VAL A 15 11.03 22.48 0.46
C VAL A 15 11.44 21.56 1.61
N ASP A 16 10.94 21.87 2.82
CA ASP A 16 11.05 20.96 3.95
C ASP A 16 10.11 19.75 3.73
N LEU A 17 10.70 18.56 3.63
CA LEU A 17 9.98 17.31 3.44
C LEU A 17 9.56 16.66 4.76
N ALA A 18 10.04 17.12 5.91
CA ALA A 18 9.74 16.50 7.20
C ALA A 18 8.22 16.34 7.45
N PRO A 19 7.36 17.34 7.21
CA PRO A 19 5.91 17.18 7.38
C PRO A 19 5.31 16.12 6.48
N ILE A 20 5.79 16.04 5.22
CA ILE A 20 5.35 15.05 4.24
C ILE A 20 5.76 13.64 4.70
N VAL A 21 7.00 13.48 5.18
CA VAL A 21 7.49 12.21 5.72
C VAL A 21 6.66 11.77 6.92
N THR A 22 6.37 12.67 7.88
CA THR A 22 5.53 12.36 9.04
C THR A 22 4.11 11.95 8.63
N ASP A 23 3.54 12.56 7.58
CA ASP A 23 2.26 12.13 7.00
C ASP A 23 2.31 10.69 6.48
N TYR A 24 3.38 10.33 5.76
CA TYR A 24 3.57 8.97 5.27
C TYR A 24 3.81 7.96 6.40
N GLU A 25 4.49 8.36 7.47
CA GLU A 25 4.64 7.51 8.66
C GLU A 25 3.30 7.20 9.33
N ARG A 26 2.41 8.20 9.45
CA ARG A 26 1.04 7.99 9.94
C ARG A 26 0.26 7.03 9.05
N ARG A 27 0.31 7.22 7.72
CA ARG A 27 -0.37 6.33 6.76
C ARG A 27 0.20 4.92 6.78
N ARG A 28 1.51 4.76 6.92
CA ARG A 28 2.17 3.46 7.13
C ARG A 28 1.64 2.79 8.39
N GLN A 29 1.48 3.53 9.48
CA GLN A 29 0.92 3.00 10.72
C GLN A 29 -0.53 2.54 10.54
N MET A 30 -1.37 3.31 9.82
CA MET A 30 -2.74 2.88 9.48
C MET A 30 -2.77 1.50 8.77
N VAL A 31 -1.83 1.26 7.85
CA VAL A 31 -1.72 -0.04 7.15
C VAL A 31 -1.34 -1.16 8.11
N VAL A 32 -0.35 -0.93 8.97
CA VAL A 32 0.09 -1.93 9.96
C VAL A 32 -1.04 -2.26 10.93
N ASP A 33 -1.74 -1.24 11.44
CA ASP A 33 -2.83 -1.40 12.40
C ASP A 33 -4.02 -2.13 11.78
N ALA A 34 -4.37 -1.84 10.52
CA ALA A 34 -5.50 -2.48 9.84
C ALA A 34 -5.34 -4.00 9.69
N PHE A 35 -4.11 -4.48 9.56
CA PHE A 35 -3.82 -5.91 9.37
C PHE A 35 -3.26 -6.59 10.61
N ALA A 36 -3.10 -5.87 11.73
CA ALA A 36 -2.66 -6.43 12.99
C ALA A 36 -3.59 -7.57 13.44
N GLY A 37 -3.01 -8.73 13.74
CA GLY A 37 -3.75 -9.94 14.12
C GLY A 37 -4.48 -10.66 12.97
N VAL A 38 -4.42 -10.13 11.74
CA VAL A 38 -5.03 -10.76 10.55
C VAL A 38 -3.97 -11.43 9.69
N THR A 39 -2.87 -10.72 9.41
CA THR A 39 -1.76 -11.23 8.60
C THR A 39 -0.46 -10.53 8.96
N THR A 40 0.64 -10.96 8.35
CA THR A 40 1.95 -10.35 8.50
C THR A 40 2.11 -9.19 7.52
N VAL A 41 2.44 -8.02 8.06
CA VAL A 41 2.90 -6.86 7.28
C VAL A 41 4.34 -6.58 7.70
N PRO A 42 5.35 -6.86 6.85
CA PRO A 42 6.72 -6.44 7.11
C PRO A 42 6.74 -4.92 7.30
N ARG A 43 7.26 -4.45 8.44
CA ARG A 43 7.32 -3.02 8.72
C ARG A 43 8.34 -2.37 7.76
N PRO A 44 7.91 -1.50 6.83
CA PRO A 44 8.84 -0.86 5.90
C PRO A 44 9.74 0.12 6.67
N GLY A 45 11.05 0.08 6.40
CA GLY A 45 12.02 1.09 6.86
C GLY A 45 12.01 2.37 6.04
N GLY A 46 11.21 2.44 4.96
CA GLY A 46 11.08 3.58 4.06
C GLY A 46 10.09 3.30 2.93
N ALA A 47 10.00 4.23 1.96
CA ALA A 47 9.02 4.25 0.87
C ALA A 47 7.56 4.36 1.33
N PHE A 48 6.63 4.40 0.36
CA PHE A 48 5.19 4.52 0.59
C PHE A 48 4.38 3.27 0.18
N TYR A 49 5.01 2.09 0.30
CA TYR A 49 4.41 0.81 -0.06
C TYR A 49 4.43 -0.19 1.10
N ALA A 50 3.42 -1.06 1.16
CA ALA A 50 3.37 -2.23 2.03
C ALA A 50 3.21 -3.49 1.19
N PHE A 51 3.91 -4.56 1.59
CA PHE A 51 3.84 -5.87 0.93
C PHE A 51 3.18 -6.86 1.89
N VAL A 52 1.90 -7.14 1.64
CA VAL A 52 1.02 -7.84 2.60
C VAL A 52 0.84 -9.28 2.14
N GLU A 53 1.04 -10.23 3.06
CA GLU A 53 0.76 -11.65 2.79
C GLU A 53 -0.76 -11.89 2.84
N VAL A 54 -1.29 -12.63 1.87
CA VAL A 54 -2.68 -13.12 1.91
C VAL A 54 -2.76 -14.24 2.96
N PRO A 55 -3.71 -14.22 3.90
CA PRO A 55 -3.83 -15.26 4.90
C PRO A 55 -3.98 -16.65 4.28
N LYS A 56 -3.07 -17.58 4.63
CA LYS A 56 -3.05 -18.95 4.08
C LYS A 56 -4.38 -19.70 4.26
N ARG A 57 -5.14 -19.37 5.32
CA ARG A 57 -6.45 -19.97 5.61
C ARG A 57 -7.50 -19.75 4.52
N LEU A 58 -7.32 -18.72 3.68
CA LEU A 58 -8.23 -18.45 2.56
C LEU A 58 -8.06 -19.47 1.43
N GLY A 59 -6.92 -20.18 1.36
CA GLY A 59 -6.67 -21.19 0.34
C GLY A 59 -6.55 -20.63 -1.09
N ILE A 60 -6.35 -19.32 -1.23
CA ILE A 60 -6.24 -18.61 -2.51
C ILE A 60 -4.85 -17.98 -2.69
N THR A 61 -4.50 -17.71 -3.93
CA THR A 61 -3.28 -17.01 -4.35
C THR A 61 -3.36 -15.51 -4.11
N GLY A 62 -2.21 -14.83 -4.21
CA GLY A 62 -2.13 -13.38 -4.20
C GLY A 62 -2.91 -12.75 -5.36
N HIS A 63 -2.82 -13.34 -6.55
CA HIS A 63 -3.54 -12.90 -7.73
C HIS A 63 -5.06 -12.95 -7.56
N GLU A 64 -5.60 -14.10 -7.14
CA GLU A 64 -7.05 -14.26 -6.90
C GLU A 64 -7.56 -13.28 -5.82
N PHE A 65 -6.77 -13.03 -4.77
CA PHE A 65 -7.13 -12.02 -3.77
C PHE A 65 -7.20 -10.60 -4.37
N VAL A 66 -6.28 -10.25 -5.29
CA VAL A 66 -6.32 -8.97 -5.99
C VAL A 66 -7.57 -8.86 -6.88
N GLU A 67 -7.98 -9.92 -7.56
CA GLU A 67 -9.22 -9.93 -8.35
C GLU A 67 -10.45 -9.66 -7.45
N GLN A 68 -10.51 -10.29 -6.27
CA GLN A 68 -11.56 -10.02 -5.29
C GLN A 68 -11.53 -8.57 -4.80
N ALA A 69 -10.35 -8.02 -4.53
CA ALA A 69 -10.20 -6.62 -4.15
C ALA A 69 -10.73 -5.68 -5.25
N ILE A 70 -10.41 -5.94 -6.52
CA ILE A 70 -10.88 -5.15 -7.67
C ILE A 70 -12.40 -5.25 -7.81
N ALA A 71 -12.99 -6.45 -7.65
CA ALA A 71 -14.44 -6.64 -7.65
C ALA A 71 -15.13 -5.83 -6.54
N ASN A 72 -14.44 -5.61 -5.42
CA ASN A 72 -14.88 -4.74 -4.32
C ASN A 72 -14.37 -3.29 -4.43
N ARG A 73 -14.00 -2.85 -5.64
CA ARG A 73 -13.59 -1.46 -5.96
C ARG A 73 -12.29 -1.00 -5.28
N VAL A 74 -11.39 -1.92 -4.95
CA VAL A 74 -10.05 -1.62 -4.41
C VAL A 74 -8.97 -2.11 -5.37
N LEU A 75 -8.18 -1.19 -5.91
CA LEU A 75 -7.06 -1.53 -6.79
C LEU A 75 -5.76 -1.72 -5.98
N VAL A 76 -5.21 -2.93 -6.01
CA VAL A 76 -3.89 -3.28 -5.47
C VAL A 76 -3.10 -4.08 -6.50
N ILE A 77 -1.79 -4.24 -6.32
CA ILE A 77 -0.94 -4.93 -7.31
C ILE A 77 -0.57 -6.32 -6.81
N PRO A 78 -0.69 -7.39 -7.64
CA PRO A 78 -0.24 -8.72 -7.28
C PRO A 78 1.26 -8.76 -6.95
N GLY A 79 1.64 -9.52 -5.93
CA GLY A 79 3.03 -9.58 -5.47
C GLY A 79 3.96 -10.35 -6.40
N ASN A 80 3.41 -11.20 -7.26
CA ASN A 80 4.17 -11.94 -8.27
C ASN A 80 4.72 -11.03 -9.39
N VAL A 81 4.23 -9.80 -9.53
CA VAL A 81 4.82 -8.77 -10.43
C VAL A 81 6.21 -8.34 -9.95
N PHE A 82 6.48 -8.44 -8.66
CA PHE A 82 7.74 -8.00 -8.04
C PHE A 82 8.56 -9.13 -7.43
N SER A 83 8.05 -10.37 -7.47
CA SER A 83 8.69 -11.51 -6.82
C SER A 83 8.23 -12.83 -7.43
N ARG A 84 8.87 -13.95 -7.09
CA ARG A 84 8.38 -15.28 -7.46
C ARG A 84 7.22 -15.78 -6.60
N ARG A 85 6.78 -14.99 -5.60
CA ARG A 85 5.73 -15.38 -4.65
C ARG A 85 4.39 -14.85 -5.11
N ASP A 86 3.44 -15.75 -5.38
CA ASP A 86 2.04 -15.41 -5.61
C ASP A 86 1.20 -15.61 -4.35
N THR A 87 1.68 -15.06 -3.24
CA THR A 87 1.04 -15.14 -1.92
C THR A 87 0.90 -13.77 -1.26
N HIS A 88 1.33 -12.72 -1.95
CA HIS A 88 1.37 -11.36 -1.43
C HIS A 88 0.74 -10.41 -2.44
N PHE A 89 0.40 -9.22 -1.97
CA PHE A 89 0.00 -8.09 -2.80
C PHE A 89 0.64 -6.81 -2.25
N ARG A 90 0.75 -5.80 -3.12
CA ARG A 90 1.35 -4.50 -2.80
C ARG A 90 0.29 -3.42 -2.69
N ILE A 91 0.32 -2.71 -1.58
CA ILE A 91 -0.50 -1.51 -1.33
C ILE A 91 0.38 -0.28 -1.49
N SER A 92 -0.10 0.74 -2.21
CA SER A 92 0.44 2.11 -2.11
C SER A 92 -0.39 2.89 -1.10
N PHE A 93 0.25 3.47 -0.09
CA PHE A 93 -0.42 4.36 0.86
C PHE A 93 -0.16 5.85 0.56
N ALA A 94 0.28 6.14 -0.67
CA ALA A 94 0.35 7.50 -1.24
C ALA A 94 -1.01 7.97 -1.76
N THR A 95 -1.99 8.02 -0.86
CA THR A 95 -3.34 8.52 -1.13
C THR A 95 -3.87 9.30 0.07
N ARG A 96 -5.07 9.86 -0.05
CA ARG A 96 -5.74 10.55 1.05
C ARG A 96 -6.06 9.57 2.20
N PRO A 97 -5.95 9.97 3.47
CA PRO A 97 -6.20 9.09 4.62
C PRO A 97 -7.59 8.45 4.64
N ASP A 98 -8.63 9.18 4.23
CA ASP A 98 -10.01 8.68 4.16
C ASP A 98 -10.15 7.54 3.14
N LYS A 99 -9.55 7.71 1.96
CA LYS A 99 -9.53 6.67 0.92
C LYS A 99 -8.66 5.48 1.30
N LEU A 100 -7.55 5.72 1.98
CA LEU A 100 -6.73 4.65 2.54
C LEU A 100 -7.54 3.83 3.56
N ALA A 101 -8.25 4.48 4.48
CA ALA A 101 -9.07 3.80 5.49
C ALA A 101 -10.18 2.96 4.86
N GLU A 102 -10.90 3.49 3.86
CA GLU A 102 -11.93 2.77 3.11
C GLU A 102 -11.37 1.49 2.44
N GLY A 103 -10.26 1.63 1.71
CA GLY A 103 -9.61 0.50 1.05
C GLY A 103 -9.10 -0.55 2.04
N LEU A 104 -8.48 -0.13 3.14
CA LEU A 104 -8.01 -1.03 4.19
C LEU A 104 -9.14 -1.80 4.86
N ALA A 105 -10.29 -1.16 5.10
CA ALA A 105 -11.46 -1.82 5.68
C ALA A 105 -11.99 -2.94 4.78
N ILE A 106 -12.08 -2.70 3.46
CA ILE A 106 -12.49 -3.70 2.47
C ILE A 106 -11.49 -4.86 2.43
N LEU A 107 -10.20 -4.56 2.29
CA LEU A 107 -9.14 -5.59 2.25
C LEU A 107 -9.14 -6.44 3.52
N ARG A 108 -9.27 -5.82 4.69
CA ARG A 108 -9.39 -6.53 5.97
C ARG A 108 -10.64 -7.42 5.99
N GLY A 109 -11.78 -6.91 5.53
CA GLY A 109 -13.03 -7.67 5.43
C GLY A 109 -12.87 -8.95 4.61
N LEU A 110 -12.27 -8.85 3.43
CA LEU A 110 -11.95 -10.00 2.57
C LEU A 110 -11.02 -11.02 3.24
N MET A 111 -10.14 -10.55 4.13
CA MET A 111 -9.23 -11.40 4.89
C MET A 111 -9.82 -12.00 6.15
N THR A 112 -10.94 -11.48 6.65
CA THR A 112 -11.58 -11.89 7.92
C THR A 112 -12.88 -12.68 7.72
N ALA A 113 -13.47 -12.63 6.53
CA ALA A 113 -14.53 -13.56 6.13
C ALA A 113 -14.08 -15.03 6.25
#